data_AF-A0A151K191-F1
#
_entry.id   AF-A0A151K191-F1
#
_cell.length_a   1.000
_cell.length_b   1.000
_cell.length_c   1.000
_cell.angle_alpha   90.00
_cell.angle_beta   90.00
_cell.angle_gamma   90.00
#
_symmetry.space_group_name_H-M   'P 1'
#
loop_
_entity.id
_entity.type
_entity.pdbx_description
1 polymer ?
#
loop_
_entity_poly.entity_id
_entity_poly.type
_entity_poly.pdbx_seq_one_letter_code
_entity_poly.pdbx_strand_id
1 'polypeptide(L)'
;MANYLPAIDLSDGDYELGLTIFETYHMIPNVNNYRNARRSNRNYGYTEIVELIRFEHLNEQEKKNIINLISNSQDRFHIPEEKLTAINVLQHQIPTTDDRPINTRQYRFPQLHKEEINKQVE
;
A
#
# COMPACT_ATOMS: atom_id res chain seq x y z
N MET A 1 19.26 5.96 43.43
CA MET A 1 20.18 5.11 42.64
C MET A 1 20.23 5.72 41.25
N ALA A 2 21.38 6.29 40.86
CA ALA A 2 21.53 6.96 39.56
C ALA A 2 21.90 5.91 38.51
N ASN A 3 21.11 5.80 37.45
CA ASN A 3 21.40 4.91 36.32
C ASN A 3 22.40 5.60 35.40
N TYR A 4 23.65 5.15 35.44
CA TYR A 4 24.68 5.52 34.47
C TYR A 4 24.53 4.64 33.23
N LEU A 5 24.27 5.25 32.07
CA LEU A 5 24.47 4.57 30.79
C LEU A 5 25.97 4.64 30.45
N PRO A 6 26.61 3.52 30.03
CA PRO A 6 27.99 3.55 29.59
C PRO A 6 28.12 4.36 28.29
N ALA A 7 29.23 5.07 28.12
CA ALA A 7 29.54 5.78 26.90
C ALA A 7 29.75 4.79 25.75
N ILE A 8 29.16 5.11 24.59
CA ILE A 8 29.34 4.34 23.36
C ILE A 8 30.76 4.62 22.84
N ASP A 9 31.55 3.56 22.66
CA ASP A 9 32.88 3.66 22.07
C ASP A 9 32.74 3.57 20.54
N LEU A 10 33.23 4.61 19.86
CA LEU A 10 33.24 4.71 18.40
C LEU A 10 34.62 4.34 17.82
N SER A 11 35.53 3.81 18.64
CA SER A 11 36.84 3.30 18.26
C SER A 11 36.74 1.82 17.86
N ASP A 12 36.42 1.60 16.58
CA ASP A 12 36.89 0.52 15.70
C ASP A 12 35.76 -0.11 14.87
N GLY A 13 35.85 0.16 13.56
CA GLY A 13 35.73 -0.89 12.56
C GLY A 13 34.40 -1.08 11.83
N ASP A 14 33.26 -1.07 12.51
CA ASP A 14 32.10 -1.84 11.98
C ASP A 14 30.85 -1.02 11.62
N TYR A 15 31.02 0.16 10.99
CA TYR A 15 29.89 0.93 10.43
C TYR A 15 29.60 0.61 8.95
N GLU A 16 29.49 -0.68 8.60
CA GLU A 16 28.97 -1.12 7.28
C GLU A 16 27.43 -1.22 7.28
N LEU A 17 26.73 -0.24 7.87
CA LEU A 17 25.25 -0.20 7.95
C LEU A 17 24.61 0.74 6.92
N GLY A 18 25.38 1.29 5.97
CA GLY A 18 24.90 2.28 5.01
C GLY A 18 24.60 1.77 3.60
N LEU A 19 25.14 0.60 3.19
CA LEU A 19 25.07 0.12 1.80
C LEU A 19 24.04 -1.00 1.57
N THR A 20 23.74 -1.79 2.61
CA THR A 20 22.77 -2.90 2.53
C THR A 20 21.34 -2.43 2.28
N ILE A 21 20.99 -1.24 2.80
CA ILE A 21 19.68 -0.63 2.56
C ILE A 21 19.51 -0.18 1.11
N PHE A 22 20.57 0.10 0.36
CA PHE A 22 20.47 0.60 -1.02
C PHE A 22 20.40 -0.54 -2.06
N GLU A 23 21.21 -1.59 -1.90
CA GLU A 23 21.26 -2.72 -2.85
C GLU A 23 19.95 -3.55 -2.89
N THR A 24 19.16 -3.51 -1.82
CA THR A 24 17.89 -4.24 -1.73
C THR A 24 16.78 -3.63 -2.62
N TYR A 25 16.92 -2.39 -3.08
CA TYR A 25 15.90 -1.71 -3.90
C TYR A 25 15.92 -2.06 -5.40
N HIS A 26 16.84 -2.91 -5.88
CA HIS A 26 17.04 -3.14 -7.32
C HIS A 26 16.28 -4.31 -7.97
N MET A 27 15.23 -4.86 -7.36
CA MET A 27 14.31 -5.77 -8.07
C MET A 27 12.84 -5.36 -7.91
N ILE A 28 12.49 -4.16 -8.37
CA ILE A 28 11.11 -3.93 -8.81
C ILE A 28 11.01 -4.53 -10.22
N PRO A 29 10.33 -5.67 -10.41
CA PRO A 29 10.17 -6.23 -11.74
C PRO A 29 9.38 -5.26 -12.61
N ASN A 30 9.79 -5.17 -13.88
CA ASN A 30 9.16 -4.33 -14.89
C ASN A 30 7.63 -4.56 -14.91
N VAL A 31 6.87 -3.49 -14.60
CA VAL A 31 5.40 -3.44 -14.48
C VAL A 31 4.66 -3.95 -15.73
N ASN A 32 5.35 -4.14 -16.85
CA ASN A 32 4.77 -4.50 -18.14
C ASN A 32 4.32 -5.97 -18.28
N ASN A 33 4.88 -6.94 -17.53
CA ASN A 33 4.57 -8.37 -17.73
C ASN A 33 3.28 -8.88 -17.05
N TYR A 34 2.72 -8.15 -16.09
CA TYR A 34 1.55 -8.57 -15.30
C TYR A 34 0.20 -8.08 -15.88
N ARG A 35 0.25 -7.27 -16.93
CA ARG A 35 -0.92 -6.63 -17.56
C ARG A 35 -1.80 -7.62 -18.34
N ASN A 36 -1.29 -8.81 -18.61
CA ASN A 36 -1.91 -9.73 -19.58
C ASN A 36 -3.10 -10.53 -18.99
N ALA A 37 -3.15 -10.71 -17.67
CA ALA A 37 -4.18 -11.51 -16.99
C ALA A 37 -5.46 -10.74 -16.63
N ARG A 38 -5.43 -9.40 -16.60
CA ARG A 38 -6.59 -8.54 -16.25
C ARG A 38 -7.52 -8.21 -17.44
N ARG A 39 -7.29 -8.79 -18.62
CA ARG A 39 -7.89 -8.31 -19.89
C ARG A 39 -9.34 -8.72 -20.14
N SER A 40 -9.91 -9.62 -19.34
CA SER A 40 -11.17 -10.31 -19.67
C SER A 40 -12.45 -9.58 -19.24
N ASN A 41 -12.36 -8.50 -18.44
CA ASN A 41 -13.55 -7.75 -17.96
C ASN A 41 -13.46 -6.22 -18.20
N ARG A 42 -13.04 -5.81 -19.40
CA ARG A 42 -12.72 -4.40 -19.71
C ARG A 42 -13.92 -3.49 -19.99
N ASN A 43 -15.10 -4.04 -20.26
CA ASN A 43 -16.24 -3.22 -20.70
C ASN A 43 -17.05 -2.62 -19.54
N TYR A 44 -17.12 -3.30 -18.38
CA TYR A 44 -18.00 -2.87 -17.29
C TYR A 44 -17.41 -1.71 -16.46
N GLY A 45 -16.11 -1.72 -16.20
CA GLY A 45 -15.47 -0.66 -15.41
C GLY A 45 -15.41 0.70 -16.11
N TYR A 46 -15.37 0.73 -17.44
CA TYR A 46 -15.33 1.99 -18.19
C TYR A 46 -16.59 2.83 -18.00
N THR A 47 -17.76 2.19 -18.07
CA THR A 47 -19.04 2.88 -17.96
C THR A 47 -19.22 3.48 -16.56
N GLU A 48 -18.89 2.72 -15.51
CA GLU A 48 -18.97 3.19 -14.12
C GLU A 48 -18.01 4.35 -13.85
N ILE A 49 -16.76 4.26 -14.33
CA ILE A 49 -15.78 5.35 -14.16
C ILE A 49 -16.26 6.63 -14.83
N VAL A 50 -16.83 6.53 -16.04
CA VAL A 50 -17.34 7.70 -16.78
C VAL A 50 -18.56 8.30 -16.08
N GLU A 51 -19.44 7.50 -15.50
CA GLU A 51 -20.62 7.99 -14.76
C GLU A 51 -20.25 8.73 -13.46
N LEU A 52 -19.17 8.31 -12.79
CA LEU A 52 -18.70 8.94 -11.56
C LEU A 52 -17.94 10.25 -11.79
N ILE A 53 -17.47 10.51 -13.01
CA ILE A 53 -16.69 11.71 -13.34
C ILE A 53 -17.61 12.87 -13.68
N ARG A 54 -17.38 14.01 -13.03
CA ARG A 54 -18.13 15.25 -13.27
C ARG A 54 -17.64 15.94 -14.54
N PHE A 55 -18.45 15.91 -15.60
CA PHE A 55 -18.13 16.56 -16.89
C PHE A 55 -18.70 17.98 -17.05
N GLU A 56 -19.50 18.47 -16.10
CA GLU A 56 -20.26 19.73 -16.22
C GLU A 56 -19.40 20.98 -16.42
N HIS A 57 -18.14 20.95 -16.00
CA HIS A 57 -17.22 22.10 -16.05
C HIS A 57 -16.11 21.98 -17.10
N LEU A 58 -16.16 20.94 -17.95
CA LEU A 58 -15.08 20.63 -18.88
C LEU A 58 -15.41 21.05 -20.30
N ASN A 59 -14.39 21.59 -21.00
CA ASN A 59 -14.51 21.84 -22.44
C ASN A 59 -14.53 20.52 -23.23
N GLU A 60 -15.08 20.54 -24.44
CA GLU A 60 -15.20 19.34 -25.29
C GLU A 60 -13.85 18.67 -25.55
N GLN A 61 -12.80 19.47 -25.71
CA GLN A 61 -11.45 18.99 -25.98
C GLN A 61 -10.83 18.33 -24.73
N GLU A 62 -11.06 18.89 -23.56
CA GLU A 62 -10.59 18.34 -22.28
C GLU A 62 -11.34 17.06 -21.94
N LYS A 63 -12.66 17.05 -22.15
CA LYS A 63 -13.50 15.87 -22.02
C LYS A 63 -12.99 14.72 -22.90
N LYS A 64 -12.64 15.02 -24.15
CA LYS A 64 -12.07 14.03 -25.08
C LYS A 64 -10.71 13.50 -24.59
N ASN A 65 -9.85 14.36 -24.05
CA ASN A 65 -8.57 13.94 -23.49
C ASN A 65 -8.74 13.03 -22.27
N ILE A 66 -9.67 13.37 -21.38
CA ILE A 66 -9.99 12.56 -20.19
C ILE A 66 -10.54 11.20 -20.60
N ILE A 67 -11.47 11.14 -21.55
CA ILE A 67 -12.02 9.88 -22.08
C ILE A 67 -10.90 9.00 -22.65
N ASN A 68 -9.99 9.58 -23.43
CA ASN A 68 -8.84 8.85 -23.97
C ASN A 68 -7.91 8.34 -22.86
N LEU A 69 -7.66 9.14 -21.83
CA LEU A 69 -6.84 8.73 -20.69
C LEU A 69 -7.47 7.55 -19.95
N ILE A 70 -8.77 7.65 -19.63
CA ILE A 70 -9.52 6.60 -18.94
C ILE A 70 -9.46 5.31 -19.76
N SER A 71 -9.75 5.37 -21.06
CA SER A 71 -9.68 4.21 -21.97
C SER A 71 -8.32 3.49 -21.94
N ASN A 72 -7.23 4.26 -21.83
CA ASN A 72 -5.87 3.71 -21.84
C ASN A 72 -5.40 3.17 -20.48
N SER A 73 -5.98 3.63 -19.37
CA SER A 73 -5.52 3.29 -18.02
C SER A 73 -6.66 2.88 -17.08
N GLN A 74 -7.65 2.16 -17.61
CA GLN A 74 -8.81 1.65 -16.85
C GLN A 74 -8.38 0.80 -15.64
N ASP A 75 -7.27 0.07 -15.77
CA ASP A 75 -6.71 -0.85 -14.77
C ASP A 75 -6.13 -0.18 -13.52
N ARG A 76 -6.09 1.15 -13.49
CA ARG A 76 -5.55 1.93 -12.37
C ARG A 76 -6.61 2.56 -11.49
N PHE A 77 -7.86 2.57 -11.94
CA PHE A 77 -8.95 3.15 -11.18
C PHE A 77 -9.58 2.07 -10.31
N HIS A 78 -9.84 2.41 -9.05
CA HIS A 78 -10.56 1.53 -8.13
C HIS A 78 -12.07 1.78 -8.29
N ILE A 79 -12.80 0.71 -8.55
CA ILE A 79 -14.26 0.70 -8.59
C ILE A 79 -14.75 0.33 -7.18
N PRO A 80 -15.73 1.05 -6.61
CA PRO A 80 -16.12 0.89 -5.20
C PRO A 80 -16.58 -0.52 -4.80
N GLU A 81 -17.03 -1.34 -5.75
CA GLU A 81 -17.44 -2.73 -5.49
C GLU A 81 -16.31 -3.75 -5.74
N GLU A 82 -15.15 -3.31 -6.24
CA GLU A 82 -14.05 -4.20 -6.61
C GLU A 82 -13.04 -4.34 -5.46
N LYS A 83 -12.77 -5.58 -5.03
CA LYS A 83 -11.72 -5.83 -4.03
C LYS A 83 -10.35 -5.43 -4.58
N LEU A 84 -9.61 -4.62 -3.81
CA LEU A 84 -8.23 -4.28 -4.15
C LEU A 84 -7.38 -5.54 -4.22
N THR A 85 -6.86 -5.87 -5.41
CA THR A 85 -5.89 -6.96 -5.55
C THR A 85 -4.57 -6.56 -4.91
N ALA A 86 -3.98 -7.47 -4.12
CA ALA A 86 -2.64 -7.26 -3.58
C ALA A 86 -1.63 -7.05 -4.72
N ILE A 87 -0.74 -6.07 -4.57
CA ILE A 87 0.45 -5.91 -5.42
C ILE A 87 1.35 -7.15 -5.31
N ASN A 88 2.38 -7.25 -6.16
CA ASN A 88 3.40 -8.29 -6.01
C ASN A 88 3.97 -8.17 -4.58
N VAL A 89 3.55 -9.08 -3.69
CA VAL A 89 3.68 -8.92 -2.26
C VAL A 89 5.16 -9.03 -1.92
N LEU A 90 5.82 -7.90 -1.73
CA LEU A 90 7.08 -7.88 -1.02
C LEU A 90 6.74 -8.35 0.40
N GLN A 91 7.09 -9.60 0.69
CA GLN A 91 6.84 -10.20 1.99
C GLN A 91 7.87 -9.61 2.97
N HIS A 92 7.38 -8.83 3.92
CA HIS A 92 8.21 -8.34 5.02
C HIS A 92 8.26 -9.41 6.11
N GLN A 93 9.48 -9.72 6.57
CA GLN A 93 9.70 -10.51 7.78
C GLN A 93 10.14 -9.58 8.90
N ILE A 94 9.56 -9.77 10.09
CA ILE A 94 10.05 -9.14 11.32
C ILE A 94 10.93 -10.19 12.02
N PRO A 95 12.26 -10.04 12.02
CA PRO A 95 13.13 -10.97 12.73
C PRO A 95 12.93 -10.79 14.24
N THR A 96 12.58 -11.86 14.94
CA THR A 96 12.48 -11.87 16.41
C THR A 96 13.76 -12.45 17.01
N THR A 97 14.16 -11.95 18.18
CA THR A 97 15.32 -12.50 18.92
C THR A 97 15.01 -13.88 19.49
N ASP A 98 13.78 -14.08 19.96
CA ASP A 98 13.26 -15.34 20.49
C ASP A 98 11.94 -15.70 19.79
N ASP A 99 11.67 -16.99 19.61
CA ASP A 99 10.43 -17.52 19.01
C ASP A 99 9.32 -17.79 20.06
N ARG A 100 9.36 -17.05 21.18
CA ARG A 100 8.39 -17.21 22.27
C ARG A 100 7.24 -16.22 22.09
N PRO A 101 6.02 -16.65 21.74
CA PRO A 101 4.90 -15.74 21.58
C PRO A 101 4.51 -15.12 22.93
N ILE A 102 4.30 -13.81 22.93
CA ILE A 102 3.87 -13.06 24.11
C ILE A 102 2.36 -12.86 24.02
N ASN A 103 1.61 -13.37 25.00
CA ASN A 103 0.17 -13.14 25.14
C ASN A 103 -0.09 -12.17 26.30
N THR A 104 -0.62 -10.99 26.00
CA THR A 104 -1.07 -10.02 27.00
C THR A 104 -2.56 -9.74 26.82
N ARG A 105 -3.27 -9.55 27.94
CA ARG A 105 -4.70 -9.22 27.88
C ARG A 105 -4.88 -7.87 27.19
N GLN A 106 -5.75 -7.82 26.18
CA GLN A 106 -6.11 -6.58 25.52
C GLN A 106 -6.71 -5.60 26.54
N TYR A 107 -6.24 -4.35 26.49
CA TYR A 107 -6.78 -3.29 27.33
C TYR A 107 -8.25 -3.02 26.98
N ARG A 108 -9.07 -2.71 27.99
CA ARG A 108 -10.47 -2.37 27.79
C ARG A 108 -10.57 -1.01 27.14
N PHE A 109 -11.00 -0.95 25.89
CA PHE A 109 -11.24 0.32 25.21
C PHE A 109 -12.59 0.94 25.64
N PRO A 110 -12.72 2.29 25.62
CA PRO A 110 -13.97 2.97 25.93
C PRO A 110 -15.12 2.60 24.99
N GLN A 111 -16.35 2.55 25.50
CA GLN A 111 -17.52 2.17 24.72
C GLN A 111 -17.78 3.10 23.52
N LEU A 112 -17.45 4.38 23.64
CA LEU A 112 -17.62 5.39 22.59
C LEU A 112 -16.91 5.03 21.27
N HIS A 113 -15.77 4.33 21.34
CA HIS A 113 -14.99 3.97 20.16
C HIS A 113 -15.40 2.62 19.55
N LYS A 114 -16.31 1.88 20.21
CA LYS A 114 -16.67 0.52 19.79
C LYS A 114 -17.31 0.48 18.41
N GLU A 115 -18.18 1.46 18.14
CA GLU A 115 -18.90 1.55 16.86
C GLU A 115 -17.94 1.82 15.70
N GLU A 116 -17.03 2.77 15.86
CA GLU A 116 -16.03 3.12 14.83
C GLU A 116 -15.00 2.01 14.63
N ILE A 117 -14.55 1.35 15.70
CA ILE A 117 -13.63 0.22 15.61
C ILE A 117 -14.27 -0.92 14.82
N ASN A 118 -15.51 -1.28 15.12
CA ASN A 118 -16.20 -2.36 14.40
C ASN A 118 -16.34 -2.04 12.91
N LYS A 119 -16.65 -0.79 12.57
CA LYS A 119 -16.77 -0.32 11.18
C LYS A 119 -15.47 -0.45 10.38
N GLN A 120 -14.31 -0.34 11.03
CA GLN A 120 -13.01 -0.38 10.37
C GLN A 120 -12.38 -1.79 10.33
N VAL A 121 -12.81 -2.67 11.23
CA VAL A 121 -12.31 -4.06 11.31
C VAL A 121 -13.09 -4.99 10.38
N GLU A 122 -14.37 -4.69 10.12
CA GLU A 122 -15.26 -5.43 9.21
C GLU A 122 -15.09 -4.98 7.74
#